data_AF-A0A926DTW5-F1
#
_entry.id   AF-A0A926DTW5-F1
#
_cell.length_a   1.000
_cell.length_b   1.000
_cell.length_c   1.000
_cell.angle_alpha   90.00
_cell.angle_beta   90.00
_cell.angle_gamma   90.00
#
_symmetry.space_group_name_H-M   'P 1'
#
loop_
_entity.id
_entity.type
_entity.pdbx_description
1 polymer ?
#
loop_
_entity_poly.entity_id
_entity_poly.type
_entity_poly.pdbx_seq_one_letter_code
_entity_poly.pdbx_strand_id
1 'polypeptide(L)'
;MIISASRRTDLPSFYSEWFLRRLREGLVLTRNPVNPSQVTGIALSPEVVDCIVFWTKDPANLMDKLDEIDSMGYRYLFQFTLTPYGRELERNLRPKPEILHTFLRLSDRLGPKRVLWRYDPIVLNKGLDISYHLNQFERLCRQLAAHTCQCTISFVDSYDKLTGPFQRGILREPTFQEQERLAKGFAEIASSFDLPLKACAEKHDFSSYGIRPASCIDPGILEAVCGYPLKTEPDAGQREYCGCCRSIDIGAYNTCRNGCVYCYANYNERTVQKNSSLHRPSSYLMVGEMSAADHLSTPPVRSLRKEFEQLPID
;
A
#
# COMPACT_ATOMS: atom_id res chain seq x y z
N MET A 1 -10.06 12.61 7.85
CA MET A 1 -8.71 12.38 7.32
C MET A 1 -8.58 10.96 6.78
N ILE A 2 -7.51 10.69 6.02
CA ILE A 2 -7.18 9.36 5.50
C ILE A 2 -5.98 8.80 6.26
N ILE A 3 -6.07 7.54 6.69
CA ILE A 3 -4.96 6.80 7.32
C ILE A 3 -4.34 5.83 6.32
N SER A 4 -3.02 5.81 6.23
CA SER A 4 -2.25 4.83 5.46
C SER A 4 -1.64 3.79 6.40
N ALA A 5 -2.06 2.53 6.26
CA ALA A 5 -1.72 1.41 7.15
C ALA A 5 -1.09 0.21 6.40
N SER A 6 0.16 0.27 5.92
CA SER A 6 1.08 1.41 5.80
C SER A 6 2.02 1.21 4.61
N ARG A 7 2.48 2.29 3.99
CA ARG A 7 3.50 2.25 2.94
C ARG A 7 4.88 1.84 3.44
N ARG A 8 5.13 1.89 4.76
CA ARG A 8 6.44 1.64 5.37
C ARG A 8 6.58 0.22 5.93
N THR A 9 5.47 -0.49 6.06
CA THR A 9 5.46 -1.87 6.54
C THR A 9 4.18 -2.59 6.16
N ASP A 10 4.23 -3.91 6.04
CA ASP A 10 3.04 -4.73 5.83
C ASP A 10 2.28 -4.89 7.16
N LEU A 11 1.60 -3.82 7.55
CA LEU A 11 0.84 -3.73 8.80
C LEU A 11 -0.24 -4.81 8.89
N PRO A 12 -1.06 -5.07 7.84
CA PRO A 12 -2.03 -6.16 7.87
C PRO A 12 -1.42 -7.53 8.11
N SER A 13 -0.23 -7.79 7.54
CA SER A 13 0.44 -9.08 7.70
C SER A 13 1.06 -9.26 9.08
N PHE A 14 1.64 -8.21 9.67
CA PHE A 14 2.54 -8.36 10.83
C PHE A 14 2.10 -7.68 12.11
N TYR A 15 1.20 -6.71 12.03
CA TYR A 15 0.88 -5.79 13.12
C TYR A 15 -0.63 -5.57 13.29
N SER A 16 -1.45 -6.51 12.81
CA SER A 16 -2.92 -6.42 12.84
C SER A 16 -3.49 -6.32 14.26
N GLU A 17 -2.98 -7.12 15.20
CA GLU A 17 -3.42 -7.08 16.61
C GLU A 17 -3.10 -5.73 17.28
N TRP A 18 -1.90 -5.21 17.04
CA TRP A 18 -1.52 -3.88 17.52
C TRP A 18 -2.44 -2.81 16.94
N PHE A 19 -2.67 -2.85 15.63
CA PHE A 19 -3.50 -1.87 14.94
C PHE A 19 -4.93 -1.87 15.46
N LEU A 20 -5.51 -3.06 15.67
CA LEU A 20 -6.85 -3.22 16.24
C LEU A 20 -6.95 -2.58 17.63
N ARG A 21 -5.92 -2.73 18.48
CA ARG A 21 -5.86 -2.02 19.77
C ARG A 21 -5.80 -0.52 19.62
N ARG A 22 -5.03 0.00 18.65
CA ARG A 22 -4.98 1.45 18.38
C ARG A 22 -6.34 2.00 17.94
N LEU A 23 -7.11 1.23 17.15
CA LEU A 23 -8.48 1.60 16.78
C LEU A 23 -9.41 1.62 18.00
N ARG A 24 -9.40 0.55 18.82
CA ARG A 24 -10.20 0.48 20.07
C ARG A 24 -9.90 1.64 21.03
N GLU A 25 -8.62 1.99 21.17
CA GLU A 25 -8.16 3.08 22.04
C GLU A 25 -8.33 4.47 21.40
N GLY A 26 -8.63 4.54 20.09
CA GLY A 26 -8.82 5.80 19.37
C GLY A 26 -7.55 6.65 19.24
N LEU A 27 -6.36 6.08 19.44
CA LEU A 27 -5.08 6.81 19.42
C LEU A 27 -3.93 5.93 18.94
N VAL A 28 -3.07 6.49 18.08
CA VAL A 28 -1.76 5.93 17.74
C VAL A 28 -0.67 6.98 17.88
N LEU A 29 0.51 6.54 18.29
CA LEU A 29 1.72 7.36 18.26
C LEU A 29 2.61 6.92 17.10
N THR A 30 3.22 7.89 16.42
CA THR A 30 4.20 7.64 15.35
C THR A 30 5.47 8.43 15.60
N ARG A 31 6.63 7.82 15.34
CA ARG A 31 7.92 8.52 15.38
C ARG A 31 8.22 9.16 14.03
N ASN A 32 8.77 10.37 14.04
CA ASN A 32 9.33 10.98 12.85
C ASN A 32 10.51 10.11 12.35
N PRO A 33 10.51 9.67 11.08
CA PRO A 33 11.57 8.81 10.54
C PRO A 33 12.97 9.44 10.55
N VAL A 34 13.07 10.77 10.52
CA VAL A 34 14.33 11.52 10.46
C VAL A 34 14.79 11.90 11.87
N ASN A 35 13.86 12.32 12.73
CA ASN A 35 14.16 12.67 14.12
C ASN A 35 13.29 11.85 15.10
N PRO A 36 13.75 10.66 15.53
CA PRO A 36 12.92 9.74 16.31
C PRO A 36 12.41 10.27 17.65
N SER A 37 13.05 11.28 18.25
CA SER A 37 12.56 11.90 19.50
C SER A 37 11.29 12.72 19.28
N GLN A 38 10.99 13.12 18.04
CA GLN A 38 9.70 13.72 17.72
C GLN A 38 8.64 12.64 17.53
N VAL A 39 7.64 12.68 18.39
CA VAL A 39 6.50 11.76 18.38
C VAL A 39 5.24 12.55 18.08
N THR A 40 4.41 12.02 17.19
CA THR A 40 3.10 12.60 16.86
C THR A 40 2.01 11.64 17.31
N GLY A 41 1.07 12.14 18.11
CA GLY A 41 -0.17 11.45 18.44
C GLY A 41 -1.26 11.79 17.44
N ILE A 42 -1.90 10.75 16.93
CA ILE A 42 -2.91 10.82 15.88
C ILE A 42 -4.18 10.18 16.43
N ALA A 43 -5.24 10.97 16.56
CA ALA A 43 -6.55 10.47 16.94
C ALA A 43 -7.07 9.52 15.84
N LEU A 44 -7.54 8.35 16.21
CA LEU A 44 -8.03 7.33 15.29
C LEU A 44 -9.54 7.11 15.39
N SER A 45 -10.29 8.00 16.01
CA SER A 45 -11.73 7.81 16.14
C SER A 45 -12.43 7.80 14.75
N PRO A 46 -13.51 7.02 14.58
CA PRO A 46 -14.21 6.90 13.29
C PRO A 46 -14.86 8.23 12.84
N GLU A 47 -15.06 9.19 13.74
CA GLU A 47 -15.58 10.53 13.42
C GLU A 47 -14.55 11.38 12.69
N VAL A 48 -13.24 11.15 12.91
CA VAL A 48 -12.16 11.89 12.24
C VAL A 48 -11.50 11.08 11.14
N VAL A 49 -11.55 9.75 11.18
CA VAL A 49 -10.98 8.86 10.15
C VAL A 49 -12.05 8.52 9.11
N ASP A 50 -11.96 9.12 7.92
CA ASP A 50 -12.92 8.85 6.83
C ASP A 50 -12.66 7.49 6.20
N CYS A 51 -11.39 7.14 6.00
CA CYS A 51 -11.01 5.86 5.39
C CYS A 51 -9.58 5.45 5.79
N ILE A 52 -9.40 4.14 5.97
CA ILE A 52 -8.10 3.49 6.16
C ILE A 52 -7.70 2.80 4.87
N VAL A 53 -6.53 3.15 4.33
CA VAL A 53 -5.94 2.48 3.17
C VAL A 53 -4.91 1.47 3.68
N PHE A 54 -5.24 0.20 3.61
CA PHE A 54 -4.33 -0.90 3.96
C PHE A 54 -3.37 -1.18 2.81
N TRP A 55 -2.11 -1.43 3.15
CA TRP A 55 -1.07 -1.81 2.18
C TRP A 55 -0.50 -3.15 2.58
N THR A 56 -0.57 -4.13 1.70
CA THR A 56 -0.19 -5.50 2.05
C THR A 56 0.17 -6.34 0.85
N LYS A 57 1.03 -7.33 1.08
CA LYS A 57 1.19 -8.47 0.18
C LYS A 57 0.41 -9.69 0.67
N ASP A 58 -0.05 -9.67 1.92
CA ASP A 58 -0.72 -10.81 2.55
C ASP A 58 -1.51 -10.41 3.83
N PRO A 59 -2.81 -10.12 3.72
CA PRO A 59 -3.64 -9.69 4.84
C PRO A 59 -4.23 -10.84 5.67
N ALA A 60 -3.76 -12.08 5.53
CA ALA A 60 -4.36 -13.23 6.23
C ALA A 60 -4.55 -13.01 7.75
N ASN A 61 -3.57 -12.39 8.41
CA ASN A 61 -3.61 -12.12 9.86
C ASN A 61 -4.58 -10.99 10.26
N LEU A 62 -5.15 -10.26 9.30
CA LEU A 62 -6.16 -9.23 9.51
C LEU A 62 -7.58 -9.73 9.16
N MET A 63 -7.71 -10.81 8.38
CA MET A 63 -9.00 -11.27 7.84
C MET A 63 -10.06 -11.52 8.92
N ASP A 64 -9.67 -12.13 10.03
CA ASP A 64 -10.52 -12.46 11.18
C ASP A 64 -10.89 -11.24 12.04
N LYS A 65 -10.24 -10.09 11.80
CA LYS A 65 -10.44 -8.84 12.56
C LYS A 65 -11.29 -7.82 11.81
N LEU A 66 -11.60 -8.08 10.54
CA LEU A 66 -12.35 -7.14 9.71
C LEU A 66 -13.78 -6.90 10.22
N ASP A 67 -14.44 -7.93 10.76
CA ASP A 67 -15.79 -7.80 11.33
C ASP A 67 -15.80 -6.82 12.51
N GLU A 68 -14.75 -6.85 13.33
CA GLU A 68 -14.59 -5.92 14.44
C GLU A 68 -14.32 -4.50 13.94
N ILE A 69 -13.47 -4.33 12.93
CA ILE A 69 -13.20 -3.03 12.30
C ILE A 69 -14.49 -2.43 11.72
N ASP A 70 -15.32 -3.24 11.08
CA ASP A 70 -16.65 -2.83 10.58
C ASP A 70 -17.57 -2.41 11.73
N SER A 71 -17.60 -3.18 12.83
CA SER A 71 -18.44 -2.88 14.00
C SER A 71 -18.06 -1.56 14.70
N MET A 72 -16.80 -1.15 14.61
CA MET A 72 -16.31 0.15 15.10
C MET A 72 -16.64 1.31 14.14
N GLY A 73 -17.24 1.05 12.97
CA GLY A 73 -17.66 2.08 12.02
C GLY A 73 -16.57 2.58 11.07
N TYR A 74 -15.43 1.88 10.99
CA TYR A 74 -14.36 2.26 10.06
C TYR A 74 -14.65 1.81 8.64
N ARG A 75 -14.25 2.66 7.70
CA ARG A 75 -14.24 2.34 6.27
C ARG A 75 -12.81 2.12 5.82
N TYR A 76 -12.62 1.20 4.89
CA TYR A 76 -11.28 0.86 4.43
C TYR A 76 -11.27 0.27 3.03
N LEU A 77 -10.09 0.34 2.41
CA LEU A 77 -9.77 -0.32 1.15
C LEU A 77 -8.34 -0.89 1.21
N PHE A 78 -8.06 -1.84 0.34
CA PHE A 78 -6.78 -2.52 0.27
C PHE A 78 -6.04 -2.18 -1.02
N GLN A 79 -4.81 -1.69 -0.86
CA GLN A 79 -3.75 -1.76 -1.85
C GLN A 79 -3.05 -3.12 -1.68
N PHE A 80 -3.43 -4.09 -2.51
CA PHE A 80 -2.95 -5.48 -2.42
C PHE A 80 -1.91 -5.74 -3.50
N THR A 81 -0.65 -5.86 -3.10
CA THR A 81 0.43 -6.22 -4.01
C THR A 81 0.54 -7.73 -4.19
N LEU A 82 0.22 -8.22 -5.38
CA LEU A 82 0.43 -9.61 -5.78
C LEU A 82 1.25 -9.69 -7.08
N THR A 83 2.50 -10.11 -6.91
CA THR A 83 3.53 -10.30 -7.94
C THR A 83 3.79 -11.79 -8.15
N PRO A 84 4.39 -12.22 -9.28
CA PRO A 84 4.63 -13.64 -9.56
C PRO A 84 5.95 -14.18 -8.97
N TYR A 85 6.70 -13.35 -8.26
CA TYR A 85 8.06 -13.68 -7.84
C TYR A 85 8.11 -14.80 -6.81
N GLY A 86 9.18 -15.59 -6.84
CA GLY A 86 9.45 -16.61 -5.85
C GLY A 86 10.23 -16.07 -4.65
N ARG A 87 10.75 -17.02 -3.85
CA ARG A 87 11.48 -16.73 -2.61
C ARG A 87 12.82 -16.03 -2.86
N GLU A 88 13.34 -16.07 -4.07
CA GLU A 88 14.55 -15.35 -4.47
C GLU A 88 14.40 -13.83 -4.36
N LEU A 89 13.21 -13.30 -4.67
CA LEU A 89 12.88 -11.88 -4.47
C LEU A 89 11.99 -11.63 -3.27
N GLU A 90 11.16 -12.59 -2.84
CA GLU A 90 10.16 -12.42 -1.78
C GLU A 90 10.23 -13.56 -0.76
N ARG A 91 11.32 -13.53 0.02
CA ARG A 91 11.82 -14.66 0.82
C ARG A 91 10.83 -15.26 1.80
N ASN A 92 10.12 -14.40 2.53
CA ASN A 92 9.36 -14.79 3.72
C ASN A 92 7.84 -14.75 3.51
N LEU A 93 7.37 -14.55 2.28
CA LEU A 93 5.95 -14.63 1.98
C LEU A 93 5.45 -16.07 2.02
N ARG A 94 4.15 -16.21 2.31
CA ARG A 94 3.43 -17.46 2.11
C ARG A 94 3.45 -17.86 0.62
N PRO A 95 3.25 -19.16 0.31
CA PRO A 95 3.13 -19.61 -1.07
C PRO A 95 2.12 -18.78 -1.87
N LYS A 96 2.48 -18.43 -3.11
CA LYS A 96 1.64 -17.59 -3.99
C LYS A 96 0.20 -18.08 -4.16
N PRO A 97 -0.07 -19.39 -4.28
CA PRO A 97 -1.46 -19.88 -4.33
C PRO A 97 -2.27 -19.52 -3.08
N GLU A 98 -1.67 -19.53 -1.89
CA GLU A 98 -2.37 -19.16 -0.65
C GLU A 98 -2.65 -17.66 -0.56
N ILE A 99 -1.69 -16.83 -1.00
CA ILE A 99 -1.86 -15.38 -1.05
C ILE A 99 -2.93 -15.01 -2.08
N LEU A 100 -2.92 -15.65 -3.25
CA LEU A 100 -3.96 -15.52 -4.26
C LEU A 100 -5.34 -15.88 -3.66
N HIS A 101 -5.46 -17.02 -2.98
CA HIS A 101 -6.72 -17.40 -2.33
C HIS A 101 -7.17 -16.37 -1.28
N THR A 102 -6.22 -15.77 -0.57
CA THR A 102 -6.50 -14.68 0.39
C THR A 102 -7.02 -13.42 -0.32
N PHE A 103 -6.46 -13.07 -1.47
CA PHE A 103 -6.96 -11.99 -2.32
C PHE A 103 -8.42 -12.23 -2.72
N LEU A 104 -8.72 -13.43 -3.24
CA LEU A 104 -10.07 -13.78 -3.71
C LEU A 104 -11.07 -13.69 -2.56
N ARG A 105 -10.77 -14.32 -1.41
CA ARG A 105 -11.63 -14.27 -0.21
C ARG A 105 -11.86 -12.85 0.30
N LEU A 106 -10.82 -12.00 0.28
CA LEU A 106 -10.94 -10.61 0.70
C LEU A 106 -11.86 -9.84 -0.25
N SER A 107 -11.72 -10.06 -1.56
CA SER A 107 -12.57 -9.44 -2.56
C SER A 107 -14.02 -9.95 -2.49
N ASP A 108 -14.24 -11.24 -2.26
CA ASP A 108 -15.58 -11.80 -2.08
C ASP A 108 -16.29 -11.18 -0.86
N ARG A 109 -15.54 -10.91 0.22
CA ARG A 109 -16.06 -10.25 1.42
C ARG A 109 -16.35 -8.76 1.19
N LEU A 110 -15.42 -8.04 0.54
CA LEU A 110 -15.45 -6.58 0.46
C LEU A 110 -16.08 -6.02 -0.82
N GLY A 111 -16.14 -6.83 -1.86
CA GLY A 111 -16.36 -6.41 -3.24
C GLY A 111 -15.07 -5.91 -3.93
N PRO A 112 -15.00 -6.05 -5.27
CA PRO A 112 -13.81 -5.75 -6.07
C PRO A 112 -13.38 -4.28 -6.04
N LYS A 113 -14.29 -3.37 -5.68
CA LYS A 113 -14.00 -1.92 -5.57
C LYS A 113 -13.13 -1.56 -4.37
N ARG A 114 -13.01 -2.47 -3.37
CA ARG A 114 -12.24 -2.25 -2.13
C ARG A 114 -10.93 -3.04 -2.09
N VAL A 115 -10.62 -3.83 -3.11
CA VAL A 115 -9.37 -4.61 -3.20
C VAL A 115 -8.69 -4.25 -4.52
N LEU A 116 -7.72 -3.35 -4.45
CA LEU A 116 -7.02 -2.79 -5.62
C LEU A 116 -5.72 -3.56 -5.82
N TRP A 117 -5.63 -4.28 -6.94
CA TRP A 117 -4.45 -5.07 -7.25
C TRP A 117 -3.27 -4.19 -7.67
N ARG A 118 -2.09 -4.51 -7.15
CA ARG A 118 -0.82 -3.94 -7.57
C ARG A 118 0.11 -5.03 -8.07
N TYR A 119 0.45 -4.99 -9.36
CA TYR A 119 1.54 -5.75 -9.94
C TYR A 119 2.79 -4.86 -9.89
N ASP A 120 3.32 -4.70 -8.69
CA ASP A 120 4.29 -3.65 -8.37
C ASP A 120 5.33 -4.14 -7.34
N PRO A 121 6.65 -3.92 -7.58
CA PRO A 121 7.25 -3.38 -8.80
C PRO A 121 7.50 -4.47 -9.85
N ILE A 122 7.64 -4.06 -11.11
CA ILE A 122 8.13 -4.88 -12.22
C ILE A 122 9.67 -4.87 -12.19
N VAL A 123 10.26 -6.05 -12.06
CA VAL A 123 11.70 -6.26 -11.94
C VAL A 123 12.17 -7.13 -13.09
N LEU A 124 13.17 -6.68 -13.84
CA LEU A 124 13.80 -7.54 -14.84
C LEU A 124 15.09 -8.18 -14.30
N ASN A 125 15.40 -9.38 -14.78
CA ASN A 125 16.72 -10.01 -14.68
C ASN A 125 16.84 -11.11 -15.75
N LYS A 126 17.83 -12.01 -15.64
CA LYS A 126 18.02 -13.10 -16.61
C LYS A 126 16.83 -14.06 -16.71
N GLY A 127 16.08 -14.26 -15.63
CA GLY A 127 14.92 -15.17 -15.57
C GLY A 127 13.55 -14.48 -15.57
N LEU A 128 13.52 -13.18 -15.25
CA LEU A 128 12.32 -12.35 -15.24
C LEU A 128 12.38 -11.39 -16.44
N ASP A 129 12.23 -11.92 -17.65
CA ASP A 129 12.26 -11.11 -18.87
C ASP A 129 10.84 -10.63 -19.28
N ILE A 130 10.76 -9.91 -20.41
CA ILE A 130 9.48 -9.40 -20.92
C ILE A 130 8.47 -10.54 -21.12
N SER A 131 8.89 -11.64 -21.74
CA SER A 131 8.01 -12.78 -22.05
C SER A 131 7.48 -13.43 -20.77
N TYR A 132 8.33 -13.61 -19.77
CA TYR A 132 7.93 -14.08 -18.44
C TYR A 132 6.86 -13.17 -17.84
N HIS A 133 7.10 -11.85 -17.87
CA HIS A 133 6.17 -10.87 -17.32
C HIS A 133 4.81 -10.89 -18.00
N LEU A 134 4.77 -10.91 -19.34
CA LEU A 134 3.51 -10.97 -20.09
C LEU A 134 2.73 -12.25 -19.77
N ASN A 135 3.39 -13.41 -19.74
CA ASN A 135 2.75 -14.68 -19.41
C ASN A 135 2.19 -14.70 -17.97
N GLN A 136 2.99 -14.24 -16.99
CA GLN A 136 2.54 -14.23 -15.60
C GLN A 136 1.44 -13.20 -15.35
N PHE A 137 1.51 -12.05 -16.02
CA PHE A 137 0.48 -11.03 -15.92
C PHE A 137 -0.85 -11.52 -16.49
N GLU A 138 -0.85 -12.17 -17.67
CA GLU A 138 -2.07 -12.78 -18.24
C GLU A 138 -2.64 -13.85 -17.30
N ARG A 139 -1.78 -14.73 -16.76
CA ARG A 139 -2.19 -15.76 -15.81
C ARG A 139 -2.86 -15.15 -14.57
N LEU A 140 -2.33 -14.06 -14.03
CA LEU A 140 -2.92 -13.38 -12.87
C LEU A 140 -4.19 -12.62 -13.25
N CYS A 141 -4.25 -11.94 -14.40
CA CYS A 141 -5.47 -11.27 -14.87
C CYS A 141 -6.64 -12.27 -14.96
N ARG A 142 -6.40 -13.45 -15.52
CA ARG A 142 -7.41 -14.53 -15.62
C ARG A 142 -8.00 -14.94 -14.27
N GLN A 143 -7.23 -14.83 -13.19
CA GLN A 143 -7.65 -15.21 -11.84
C GLN A 143 -8.21 -14.02 -11.05
N LEU A 144 -7.77 -12.80 -11.33
CA LEU A 144 -8.01 -11.63 -10.48
C LEU A 144 -9.00 -10.61 -11.06
N ALA A 145 -9.19 -10.56 -12.38
CA ALA A 145 -9.94 -9.47 -13.02
C ALA A 145 -11.39 -9.35 -12.52
N ALA A 146 -12.05 -10.46 -12.18
CA ALA A 146 -13.39 -10.44 -11.59
C ALA A 146 -13.42 -9.98 -10.12
N HIS A 147 -12.25 -9.91 -9.46
CA HIS A 147 -12.08 -9.66 -8.03
C HIS A 147 -11.35 -8.33 -7.74
N THR A 148 -11.12 -7.48 -8.74
CA THR A 148 -10.59 -6.12 -8.56
C THR A 148 -11.15 -5.20 -9.64
N CYS A 149 -11.25 -3.90 -9.37
CA CYS A 149 -11.66 -2.92 -10.37
C CYS A 149 -10.48 -2.21 -11.07
N GLN A 150 -9.24 -2.47 -10.66
CA GLN A 150 -8.05 -1.93 -11.32
C GLN A 150 -6.79 -2.73 -11.00
N CYS A 151 -5.80 -2.61 -11.87
CA CYS A 151 -4.42 -3.02 -11.62
C CYS A 151 -3.49 -1.81 -11.69
N THR A 152 -2.61 -1.67 -10.70
CA THR A 152 -1.54 -0.68 -10.71
C THR A 152 -0.20 -1.35 -10.96
N ILE A 153 0.56 -0.83 -11.91
CA ILE A 153 1.95 -1.22 -12.19
C ILE A 153 2.92 -0.09 -11.84
N SER A 154 4.16 -0.46 -11.55
CA SER A 154 5.30 0.45 -11.60
C SER A 154 6.57 -0.35 -11.88
N PHE A 155 7.62 0.30 -12.37
CA PHE A 155 8.91 -0.34 -12.62
C PHE A 155 9.85 -0.14 -11.43
N VAL A 156 10.74 -1.10 -11.21
CA VAL A 156 11.72 -0.98 -10.12
C VAL A 156 12.70 0.15 -10.41
N ASP A 157 12.74 1.16 -9.54
CA ASP A 157 13.76 2.21 -9.61
C ASP A 157 15.04 1.77 -8.90
N SER A 158 16.18 2.26 -9.40
CA SER A 158 17.43 2.19 -8.64
C SER A 158 17.42 3.19 -7.47
N TYR A 159 17.71 2.68 -6.26
CA TYR A 159 17.95 3.49 -5.06
C TYR A 159 19.31 3.09 -4.49
N ASP A 160 19.99 3.99 -3.77
CA ASP A 160 21.32 3.72 -3.17
C ASP A 160 21.36 2.39 -2.40
N LYS A 161 20.25 2.03 -1.77
CA LYS A 161 20.11 0.81 -0.94
C LYS A 161 19.96 -0.47 -1.74
N LEU A 162 19.56 -0.38 -3.01
CA LEU A 162 19.43 -1.51 -3.92
C LEU A 162 20.72 -1.75 -4.73
N THR A 163 21.77 -0.93 -4.57
CA THR A 163 23.04 -1.04 -5.31
C THR A 163 23.60 -2.47 -5.34
N GLY A 164 23.61 -3.17 -4.20
CA GLY A 164 24.11 -4.55 -4.12
C GLY A 164 23.31 -5.54 -4.99
N PRO A 165 21.99 -5.67 -4.82
CA PRO A 165 21.13 -6.46 -5.70
C PRO A 165 21.27 -6.13 -7.20
N PHE A 166 21.41 -4.85 -7.55
CA PHE A 166 21.61 -4.42 -8.94
C PHE A 166 22.97 -4.86 -9.50
N GLN A 167 24.05 -4.64 -8.74
CA GLN A 167 25.41 -5.08 -9.14
C GLN A 167 25.52 -6.59 -9.33
N ARG A 168 24.77 -7.38 -8.54
CA ARG A 168 24.71 -8.84 -8.69
C ARG A 168 23.75 -9.32 -9.78
N GLY A 169 23.09 -8.42 -10.49
CA GLY A 169 22.12 -8.75 -11.54
C GLY A 169 20.85 -9.42 -11.03
N ILE A 170 20.54 -9.30 -9.73
CA ILE A 170 19.30 -9.82 -9.13
C ILE A 170 18.12 -8.92 -9.52
N LEU A 171 18.36 -7.60 -9.50
CA LEU A 171 17.45 -6.58 -9.97
C LEU A 171 18.07 -5.87 -11.17
N ARG A 172 17.25 -5.56 -12.17
CA ARG A 172 17.60 -4.68 -13.28
C ARG A 172 16.43 -3.76 -13.55
N GLU A 173 16.75 -2.49 -13.70
CA GLU A 173 15.80 -1.48 -14.16
C GLU A 173 15.52 -1.73 -15.65
N PRO A 174 14.24 -1.80 -16.06
CA PRO A 174 13.90 -1.88 -17.46
C PRO A 174 14.29 -0.60 -18.19
N THR A 175 14.89 -0.72 -19.36
CA THR A 175 15.10 0.42 -20.27
C THR A 175 13.76 0.96 -20.74
N PHE A 176 13.70 2.22 -21.17
CA PHE A 176 12.46 2.82 -21.70
C PHE A 176 11.80 1.97 -22.79
N GLN A 177 12.57 1.40 -23.72
CA GLN A 177 12.05 0.53 -24.78
C GLN A 177 11.41 -0.75 -24.21
N GLU A 178 11.97 -1.31 -23.14
CA GLU A 178 11.40 -2.47 -22.46
C GLU A 178 10.16 -2.10 -21.65
N GLN A 179 10.17 -0.94 -20.98
CA GLN A 179 9.00 -0.40 -20.31
C GLN A 179 7.84 -0.21 -21.29
N GLU A 180 8.11 0.35 -22.47
CA GLU A 180 7.12 0.54 -23.53
C GLU A 180 6.54 -0.79 -24.03
N ARG A 181 7.41 -1.78 -24.28
CA ARG A 181 6.97 -3.13 -24.68
C ARG A 181 6.10 -3.80 -23.61
N LEU A 182 6.50 -3.69 -22.35
CA LEU A 182 5.75 -4.22 -21.21
C LEU A 182 4.41 -3.49 -21.04
N ALA A 183 4.42 -2.16 -21.07
CA ALA A 183 3.23 -1.33 -20.97
C ALA A 183 2.21 -1.69 -22.06
N LYS A 184 2.64 -1.74 -23.33
CA LYS A 184 1.78 -2.13 -24.43
C LYS A 184 1.19 -3.53 -24.25
N GLY A 185 2.03 -4.53 -23.97
CA GLY A 185 1.58 -5.91 -23.79
C GLY A 185 0.66 -6.08 -22.58
N PHE A 186 0.95 -5.40 -21.46
CA PHE A 186 0.07 -5.41 -20.29
C PHE A 186 -1.27 -4.72 -20.57
N ALA A 187 -1.29 -3.62 -21.31
CA ALA A 187 -2.53 -2.97 -21.70
C ALA A 187 -3.41 -3.87 -22.57
N GLU A 188 -2.83 -4.54 -23.57
CA GLU A 188 -3.53 -5.50 -24.43
C GLU A 188 -4.12 -6.65 -23.61
N ILE A 189 -3.32 -7.24 -22.72
CA ILE A 189 -3.77 -8.31 -21.81
C ILE A 189 -4.89 -7.80 -20.90
N ALA A 190 -4.68 -6.71 -20.17
CA ALA A 190 -5.65 -6.21 -19.20
C ALA A 190 -6.98 -5.84 -19.86
N SER A 191 -6.94 -5.26 -21.06
CA SER A 191 -8.12 -4.95 -21.88
C SER A 191 -8.93 -6.20 -22.23
N SER A 192 -8.27 -7.33 -22.55
CA SER A 192 -8.96 -8.61 -22.82
C SER A 192 -9.72 -9.19 -21.62
N PHE A 193 -9.48 -8.65 -20.42
CA PHE A 193 -10.18 -9.01 -19.17
C PHE A 193 -11.00 -7.85 -18.59
N ASP A 194 -11.25 -6.79 -19.36
CA ASP A 194 -11.95 -5.57 -18.92
C ASP A 194 -11.36 -4.93 -17.65
N LEU A 195 -10.04 -5.06 -17.45
CA LEU A 195 -9.36 -4.62 -16.25
C LEU A 195 -8.60 -3.31 -16.50
N PRO A 196 -9.03 -2.18 -15.90
CA PRO A 196 -8.31 -0.92 -16.01
C PRO A 196 -6.88 -1.02 -15.47
N LEU A 197 -5.91 -0.60 -16.28
CA LEU A 197 -4.49 -0.58 -15.93
C LEU A 197 -4.02 0.86 -15.67
N LYS A 198 -3.27 1.07 -14.59
CA LYS A 198 -2.69 2.37 -14.22
C LYS A 198 -1.21 2.25 -13.87
N ALA A 199 -0.45 3.33 -14.08
CA ALA A 199 0.99 3.40 -13.78
C ALA A 199 1.27 4.38 -12.62
N CYS A 200 1.95 3.92 -11.57
CA CYS A 200 2.14 4.72 -10.35
C CYS A 200 3.42 5.54 -10.36
N ALA A 201 3.29 6.86 -10.52
CA ALA A 201 4.40 7.81 -10.46
C ALA A 201 5.58 7.43 -11.38
N GLU A 202 5.23 6.99 -12.58
CA GLU A 202 6.17 6.76 -13.67
C GLU A 202 6.49 8.08 -14.36
N LYS A 203 7.76 8.27 -14.70
CA LYS A 203 8.23 9.46 -15.44
C LYS A 203 7.68 9.51 -16.86
N HIS A 204 7.48 8.33 -17.46
CA HIS A 204 7.03 8.19 -18.83
C HIS A 204 5.51 8.09 -18.91
N ASP A 205 4.94 8.80 -19.89
CA ASP A 205 3.51 8.72 -20.17
C ASP A 205 3.19 7.49 -21.03
N PHE A 206 2.33 6.63 -20.51
CA PHE A 206 1.82 5.43 -21.19
C PHE A 206 0.34 5.59 -21.62
N SER A 207 -0.19 6.82 -21.61
CA SER A 207 -1.58 7.13 -21.95
C SER A 207 -1.97 6.69 -23.37
N SER A 208 -1.01 6.68 -24.31
CA SER A 208 -1.20 6.17 -25.68
C SER A 208 -1.56 4.69 -25.74
N TYR A 209 -1.21 3.93 -24.70
CA TYR A 209 -1.58 2.52 -24.52
C TYR A 209 -2.84 2.35 -23.65
N GLY A 210 -3.52 3.44 -23.29
CA GLY A 210 -4.67 3.42 -22.38
C GLY A 210 -4.30 3.31 -20.90
N ILE A 211 -3.02 3.38 -20.55
CA ILE A 211 -2.55 3.31 -19.17
C ILE A 211 -2.52 4.71 -18.58
N ARG A 212 -3.38 4.97 -17.60
CA ARG A 212 -3.45 6.29 -16.94
C ARG A 212 -2.51 6.37 -15.73
N PRO A 213 -2.10 7.58 -15.32
CA PRO A 213 -1.43 7.77 -14.03
C PRO A 213 -2.28 7.23 -12.87
N ALA A 214 -1.63 6.55 -11.92
CA ALA A 214 -2.26 5.99 -10.74
C ALA A 214 -2.14 6.92 -9.52
N SER A 215 -3.23 7.01 -8.78
CA SER A 215 -3.25 7.54 -7.42
C SER A 215 -3.57 6.39 -6.47
N CYS A 216 -2.59 5.94 -5.67
CA CYS A 216 -2.85 4.88 -4.69
C CYS A 216 -3.78 5.33 -3.56
N ILE A 217 -3.85 6.63 -3.32
CA ILE A 217 -4.86 7.27 -2.47
C ILE A 217 -5.65 8.23 -3.36
N ASP A 218 -6.55 7.64 -4.14
CA ASP A 218 -7.39 8.30 -5.15
C ASP A 218 -8.66 8.89 -4.50
N PRO A 219 -8.92 10.20 -4.61
CA PRO A 219 -10.11 10.81 -4.05
C PRO A 219 -11.42 10.17 -4.52
N GLY A 220 -11.54 9.82 -5.80
CA GLY A 220 -12.77 9.23 -6.35
C GLY A 220 -13.03 7.82 -5.82
N ILE A 221 -11.97 7.00 -5.67
CA ILE A 221 -12.10 5.69 -5.02
C ILE A 221 -12.48 5.86 -3.54
N LEU A 222 -11.83 6.80 -2.85
CA LEU A 222 -12.13 7.07 -1.44
C LEU A 222 -13.57 7.54 -1.24
N GLU A 223 -14.06 8.48 -2.06
CA GLU A 223 -15.45 8.95 -2.02
C GLU A 223 -16.44 7.80 -2.27
N ALA A 224 -16.13 6.90 -3.21
CA ALA A 224 -16.95 5.72 -3.48
C ALA A 224 -16.99 4.74 -2.29
N VAL A 225 -15.89 4.58 -1.56
CA VAL A 225 -15.82 3.75 -0.34
C VAL A 225 -16.51 4.44 0.84
N CYS A 226 -16.35 5.77 0.96
CA CYS A 226 -16.95 6.58 2.01
C CYS A 226 -18.47 6.72 1.88
N GLY A 227 -18.95 6.82 0.63
CA GLY A 227 -20.34 7.14 0.31
C GLY A 227 -20.65 8.65 0.42
N TYR A 228 -19.62 9.50 0.42
CA TYR A 228 -19.77 10.95 0.51
C TYR A 228 -18.55 11.67 -0.08
N PRO A 229 -18.72 12.92 -0.55
CA PRO A 229 -17.62 13.69 -1.13
C PRO A 229 -16.59 14.13 -0.08
N LEU A 230 -15.32 14.17 -0.48
CA LEU A 230 -14.17 14.48 0.37
C LEU A 230 -13.45 15.74 -0.13
N LYS A 231 -13.07 16.63 0.79
CA LYS A 231 -12.20 17.77 0.54
C LYS A 231 -10.75 17.33 0.73
N THR A 232 -10.17 16.74 -0.31
CA THR A 232 -8.79 16.25 -0.31
C THR A 232 -7.83 17.26 -0.91
N GLU A 233 -6.57 17.25 -0.46
CA GLU A 233 -5.48 18.03 -1.02
C GLU A 233 -4.41 17.07 -1.59
N PRO A 234 -3.69 17.45 -2.68
CA PRO A 234 -2.52 16.70 -3.13
C PRO A 234 -1.49 16.55 -2.00
N ASP A 235 -0.82 15.40 -1.95
CA ASP A 235 0.23 15.16 -0.97
C ASP A 235 1.58 15.71 -1.46
N ALA A 236 1.91 16.94 -1.06
CA ALA A 236 3.16 17.61 -1.44
C ALA A 236 4.44 16.88 -0.97
N GLY A 237 4.33 15.92 -0.05
CA GLY A 237 5.47 15.13 0.43
C GLY A 237 5.79 13.90 -0.44
N GLN A 238 5.05 13.66 -1.53
CA GLN A 238 5.26 12.50 -2.40
C GLN A 238 6.26 12.77 -3.52
N ARG A 239 6.75 11.67 -4.11
CA ARG A 239 7.66 11.71 -5.26
C ARG A 239 7.03 12.42 -6.46
N GLU A 240 7.89 12.92 -7.35
CA GLU A 240 7.51 13.50 -8.63
C GLU A 240 6.56 12.57 -9.37
N TYR A 241 5.53 13.13 -10.04
CA TYR A 241 4.47 12.40 -10.76
C TYR A 241 3.47 11.61 -9.88
N CYS A 242 3.55 11.67 -8.55
CA CYS A 242 2.56 11.03 -7.68
C CYS A 242 1.23 11.81 -7.63
N GLY A 243 0.12 11.14 -7.96
CA GLY A 243 -1.23 11.72 -7.92
C GLY A 243 -2.00 11.51 -6.61
N CYS A 244 -1.36 10.95 -5.56
CA CYS A 244 -2.05 10.65 -4.31
C CYS A 244 -2.49 11.92 -3.58
N CYS A 245 -3.69 11.88 -2.99
CA CYS A 245 -4.05 12.87 -1.98
C CYS A 245 -3.38 12.58 -0.62
N ARG A 246 -3.36 13.61 0.22
CA ARG A 246 -2.72 13.59 1.53
C ARG A 246 -3.34 12.52 2.44
N SER A 247 -2.46 11.77 3.10
CA SER A 247 -2.81 10.79 4.14
C SER A 247 -1.78 10.80 5.26
N ILE A 248 -2.13 10.23 6.40
CA ILE A 248 -1.19 10.05 7.51
C ILE A 248 -0.74 8.58 7.55
N ASP A 249 0.55 8.34 7.30
CA ASP A 249 1.12 7.01 7.39
C ASP A 249 1.51 6.67 8.83
N ILE A 250 0.98 5.57 9.34
CA ILE A 250 1.15 5.15 10.75
C ILE A 250 2.18 4.04 10.94
N GLY A 251 2.87 3.63 9.87
CA GLY A 251 3.90 2.59 9.96
C GLY A 251 5.30 3.14 10.18
N ALA A 252 6.21 2.20 10.44
CA ALA A 252 7.63 2.47 10.67
C ALA A 252 8.51 1.69 9.70
N TYR A 253 9.56 2.32 9.19
CA TYR A 253 10.59 1.67 8.39
C TYR A 253 11.33 0.59 9.17
N ASN A 254 11.94 -0.36 8.46
CA ASN A 254 12.68 -1.49 9.05
C ASN A 254 11.83 -2.30 10.04
N THR A 255 10.60 -2.63 9.65
CA THR A 255 9.70 -3.47 10.47
C THR A 255 9.03 -4.58 9.66
N CYS A 256 8.96 -4.46 8.34
CA CYS A 256 8.32 -5.47 7.52
C CYS A 256 9.15 -6.76 7.51
N ARG A 257 8.54 -7.92 7.76
CA ARG A 257 9.27 -9.20 7.82
C ARG A 257 9.26 -9.97 6.50
N ASN A 258 8.62 -9.43 5.45
CA ASN A 258 8.52 -10.08 4.12
C ASN A 258 9.89 -10.31 3.45
N GLY A 259 10.89 -9.48 3.73
CA GLY A 259 12.26 -9.66 3.22
C GLY A 259 12.38 -9.49 1.69
N CYS A 260 11.55 -8.65 1.09
CA CYS A 260 11.58 -8.41 -0.35
C CYS A 260 12.88 -7.73 -0.78
N VAL A 261 13.55 -8.24 -1.81
CA VAL A 261 14.86 -7.75 -2.26
C VAL A 261 14.80 -6.34 -2.84
N TYR A 262 13.66 -5.97 -3.44
CA TYR A 262 13.40 -4.65 -4.01
C TYR A 262 12.77 -3.66 -2.99
N CYS A 263 12.67 -4.04 -1.71
CA CYS A 263 11.95 -3.22 -0.73
C CYS A 263 12.70 -1.91 -0.44
N TYR A 264 12.03 -0.78 -0.66
CA TYR A 264 12.56 0.51 -0.22
C TYR A 264 12.42 0.70 1.30
N ALA A 265 11.48 0.04 1.98
CA ALA A 265 11.13 0.36 3.37
C ALA A 265 12.01 -0.34 4.43
N ASN A 266 12.74 -1.38 4.04
CA ASN A 266 13.67 -2.10 4.89
C ASN A 266 15.10 -1.91 4.38
N TYR A 267 15.95 -1.33 5.20
CA TYR A 267 17.33 -1.01 4.85
C TYR A 267 18.31 -2.05 5.41
N ASN A 268 17.94 -2.74 6.48
CA ASN A 268 18.84 -3.63 7.20
C ASN A 268 18.07 -4.74 7.93
N GLU A 269 18.37 -6.00 7.62
CA GLU A 269 17.70 -7.17 8.22
C GLU A 269 17.88 -7.26 9.75
N ARG A 270 19.06 -6.94 10.28
CA ARG A 270 19.29 -6.91 11.74
C ARG A 270 18.43 -5.83 12.42
N THR A 271 18.24 -4.70 11.74
CA THR A 271 17.36 -3.62 12.25
C THR A 271 15.90 -4.06 12.22
N VAL A 272 15.46 -4.77 11.17
CA VAL A 272 14.12 -5.38 11.12
C VAL A 272 13.91 -6.35 12.28
N GLN A 273 14.88 -7.22 12.54
CA GLN A 273 14.81 -8.17 13.67
C GLN A 273 14.74 -7.45 15.01
N LYS A 274 15.61 -6.45 15.24
CA LYS A 274 15.60 -5.63 16.45
C LYS A 274 14.26 -4.89 16.64
N ASN A 275 13.77 -4.22 15.62
CA ASN A 275 12.51 -3.48 15.72
C ASN A 275 11.32 -4.43 15.92
N SER A 276 11.34 -5.60 15.29
CA SER A 276 10.32 -6.63 15.50
C SER A 276 10.33 -7.17 16.93
N SER A 277 11.50 -7.33 17.57
CA SER A 277 11.57 -7.79 18.96
C SER A 277 11.17 -6.71 19.97
N LEU A 278 11.23 -5.43 19.59
CA LEU A 278 10.74 -4.30 20.39
C LEU A 278 9.23 -4.04 20.22
N HIS A 279 8.55 -4.78 19.33
CA HIS A 279 7.12 -4.61 19.13
C HIS A 279 6.32 -5.13 20.32
N ARG A 280 5.39 -4.30 20.82
CA ARG A 280 4.42 -4.67 21.86
C ARG A 280 3.02 -4.26 21.40
N PRO A 281 2.06 -5.19 21.24
CA PRO A 281 0.71 -4.84 20.78
C PRO A 281 -0.02 -3.82 21.67
N SER A 282 0.31 -3.77 22.96
CA SER A 282 -0.24 -2.81 23.92
C SER A 282 0.39 -1.41 23.86
N SER A 283 1.51 -1.23 23.15
CA SER A 283 2.16 0.08 23.02
C SER A 283 1.42 0.95 22.02
N TYR A 284 1.33 2.27 22.29
CA TYR A 284 0.84 3.23 21.30
C TYR A 284 1.76 3.40 20.09
N LEU A 285 3.05 3.08 20.25
CA LEU A 285 4.03 3.05 19.17
C LEU A 285 4.09 1.64 18.56
N MET A 286 4.27 1.57 17.24
CA MET A 286 4.51 0.28 16.56
C MET A 286 5.82 -0.38 17.01
N VAL A 287 6.85 0.42 17.34
CA VAL A 287 8.17 -0.08 17.75
C VAL A 287 8.60 0.65 19.01
N GLY A 288 8.90 -0.12 20.06
CA GLY A 288 9.33 0.42 21.34
C GLY A 288 8.22 1.15 22.10
N GLU A 289 8.64 2.00 23.03
CA GLU A 289 7.78 2.75 23.94
C GLU A 289 8.21 4.22 23.99
N MET A 290 7.37 5.06 24.58
CA MET A 290 7.73 6.44 24.88
C MET A 290 8.82 6.48 25.94
N SER A 291 9.73 7.44 25.83
CA SER A 291 10.79 7.72 26.78
C SER A 291 10.75 9.19 27.21
N ALA A 292 11.45 9.53 28.29
CA ALA A 292 11.55 10.92 28.77
C ALA A 292 12.24 11.87 27.76
N ALA A 293 12.98 11.32 26.78
CA ALA A 293 13.63 12.09 25.72
C ALA A 293 12.68 12.42 24.54
N ASP A 294 11.45 11.89 24.55
CA ASP A 294 10.50 12.06 23.46
C ASP A 294 9.66 13.34 23.64
N HIS A 295 9.48 14.06 22.53
CA HIS A 295 8.65 15.25 22.42
C HIS A 295 7.36 14.89 21.69
N LEU A 296 6.26 14.81 22.44
CA LEU A 296 4.93 14.51 21.90
C LEU A 296 4.27 15.78 21.35
N SER A 297 3.73 15.66 20.13
CA SER A 297 2.85 16.64 19.50
C SER A 297 1.52 15.96 19.13
N THR A 298 0.39 16.63 19.31
CA THR A 298 -0.94 16.13 18.95
C THR A 298 -1.65 17.13 18.04
N PRO A 299 -1.23 17.23 16.77
CA PRO A 299 -1.84 18.18 15.84
C PRO A 299 -3.33 17.85 15.66
N PRO A 300 -4.20 18.87 15.51
CA PRO A 300 -5.62 18.64 15.30
C PRO A 300 -5.84 17.90 13.98
N VAL A 301 -6.74 16.91 14.02
CA VAL A 301 -7.19 16.17 12.85
C VAL A 301 -8.71 16.30 12.73
N ARG A 302 -9.22 16.25 11.49
CA ARG A 302 -10.65 16.35 11.20
C ARG A 302 -11.05 15.42 10.06
N SER A 303 -12.33 15.07 10.00
CA SER A 303 -12.92 14.49 8.80
C SER A 303 -12.70 15.42 7.59
N LEU A 304 -12.52 14.81 6.43
CA LEU A 304 -12.45 15.48 5.13
C LEU A 304 -13.83 15.53 4.44
N ARG A 305 -14.88 14.99 5.07
CA ARG A 305 -16.24 15.05 4.52
C ARG A 305 -16.62 16.49 4.20
N LYS A 306 -17.09 16.74 2.98
CA LYS A 306 -17.69 18.03 2.64
C LYS A 306 -19.04 18.11 3.33
N GLU A 307 -19.23 19.12 4.16
CA GLU A 307 -20.54 19.51 4.63
C GLU A 307 -21.24 20.22 3.45
N PHE A 308 -22.46 19.80 3.14
CA PHE A 308 -23.30 20.60 2.25
C PHE A 308 -23.79 21.77 3.09
N GLU A 309 -23.27 22.97 2.84
CA GLU A 309 -23.92 24.19 3.31
C GLU A 309 -25.35 24.13 2.78
N GLN A 310 -26.33 24.09 3.69
CA GLN A 310 -27.71 24.32 3.31
C GLN A 310 -27.73 25.72 2.71
N LEU A 311 -27.95 25.81 1.39
CA LEU A 311 -28.28 27.08 0.76
C LEU A 311 -29.47 27.64 1.56
N PRO A 312 -29.41 28.91 2.01
CA PRO A 312 -30.56 29.52 2.65
C PRO A 312 -31.75 29.36 1.70
N ILE A 313 -32.82 28.76 2.20
CA ILE A 313 -34.10 28.75 1.52
C ILE A 313 -34.58 30.19 1.63
N ASP A 314 -34.45 30.95 0.55
CA ASP A 314 -35.06 32.27 0.39
C ASP A 314 -36.59 32.19 0.54
#